data_AF-A0A8S3UA01-F1
#
_entry.id   AF-A0A8S3UA01-F1
#
_cell.length_a   1.000
_cell.length_b   1.000
_cell.length_c   1.000
_cell.angle_alpha   90.00
_cell.angle_beta   90.00
_cell.angle_gamma   90.00
#
_symmetry.space_group_name_H-M   'P 1'
#
loop_
_entity.id
_entity.type
_entity.pdbx_description
1 polymer ?
#
loop_
_entity_poly.entity_id
_entity_poly.type
_entity_poly.pdbx_seq_one_letter_code
_entity_poly.pdbx_strand_id
1 'polypeptide(L)'
;MLATHQVVLIDEFVSQIDGIDLKAIAEQCRTHPLHMVDVFCYDDRALCCSLCVSLDHRKCENIKSIDDITTCNDIFYGSLLEKIEHIKVVTQENLQTNHQEKETLRVGVEKTEDEASKFVDHIKRRLDNLFETFKKQLHMSRDEQNTKLNVRIRLLEQLVRNLEHWIKVSKKLKMMEAKHSYLCTSKPSSIRSKQVLKRSQI
;
A
#
# COMPACT_ATOMS: atom_id res chain seq x y z
N MET A 1 -7.88 38.06 -28.87
CA MET A 1 -9.32 37.78 -29.04
C MET A 1 -9.44 36.53 -29.90
N LEU A 2 -9.88 35.42 -29.32
CA LEU A 2 -10.06 34.15 -30.05
C LEU A 2 -11.48 34.14 -30.64
N ALA A 3 -11.59 34.07 -31.96
CA ALA A 3 -12.89 33.98 -32.64
C ALA A 3 -13.53 32.62 -32.29
N THR A 4 -14.68 32.69 -31.62
CA THR A 4 -15.56 31.54 -31.37
C THR A 4 -16.25 31.16 -32.67
N HIS A 5 -15.87 30.02 -33.25
CA HIS A 5 -16.55 29.46 -34.40
C HIS A 5 -17.68 28.56 -33.91
N GLN A 6 -18.90 28.84 -34.33
CA GLN A 6 -20.08 28.03 -34.03
C GLN A 6 -20.39 27.17 -35.25
N VAL A 7 -20.42 25.85 -35.06
CA VAL A 7 -20.83 24.88 -36.08
C VAL A 7 -22.35 24.73 -35.94
N VAL A 8 -23.08 25.00 -37.00
CA VAL A 8 -24.54 24.88 -37.06
C VAL A 8 -24.90 23.87 -38.15
N LEU A 9 -26.00 23.14 -37.96
CA LEU A 9 -26.52 22.24 -38.99
C LEU A 9 -26.99 23.07 -40.19
N ILE A 10 -26.66 22.60 -41.39
CA ILE A 10 -26.99 23.29 -42.65
C ILE A 10 -28.50 23.56 -42.73
N ASP A 11 -29.33 22.62 -42.29
CA ASP A 11 -30.79 22.76 -42.28
C ASP A 11 -31.30 23.86 -41.35
N GLU A 12 -30.62 24.09 -40.22
CA GLU A 12 -30.94 25.17 -39.27
C GLU A 12 -30.56 26.54 -39.85
N PHE A 13 -29.47 26.62 -40.60
CA PHE A 13 -29.07 27.85 -41.29
C PHE A 13 -29.99 28.17 -42.47
N VAL A 14 -30.36 27.16 -43.25
CA VAL A 14 -31.27 27.30 -44.40
C VAL A 14 -32.68 27.71 -43.96
N SER A 15 -33.14 27.23 -42.82
CA SER A 15 -34.46 27.57 -42.26
C SER A 15 -34.56 29.02 -41.73
N GLN A 16 -33.43 29.71 -41.50
CA GLN A 16 -33.40 31.10 -41.03
C GLN A 16 -33.41 32.12 -42.17
N ILE A 17 -33.30 31.68 -43.43
CA ILE A 17 -33.31 32.56 -44.60
C ILE A 17 -34.68 32.45 -45.28
N ASP A 18 -35.64 33.21 -44.78
CA ASP A 18 -36.97 33.31 -45.38
C ASP A 18 -36.87 33.78 -46.84
N GLY A 19 -37.34 32.93 -47.78
CA GLY A 19 -37.61 33.32 -49.16
C GLY A 19 -36.58 32.95 -50.24
N ILE A 20 -35.53 32.19 -49.93
CA ILE A 20 -34.63 31.66 -50.98
C ILE A 20 -35.09 30.27 -51.41
N ASP A 21 -35.74 30.19 -52.57
CA ASP A 21 -35.91 28.93 -53.28
C ASP A 21 -34.53 28.48 -53.78
N LEU A 22 -33.87 27.61 -53.01
CA LEU A 22 -32.55 27.04 -53.34
C LEU A 22 -32.54 26.25 -54.65
N LYS A 23 -33.70 25.94 -55.25
CA LYS A 23 -33.79 25.38 -56.61
C LYS A 23 -33.54 26.39 -57.73
N ALA A 24 -33.43 27.69 -57.43
CA ALA A 24 -33.37 28.75 -58.45
C ALA A 24 -32.09 29.62 -58.40
N ILE A 25 -31.02 29.20 -57.72
CA ILE A 25 -29.72 29.90 -57.80
C ILE A 25 -28.93 29.33 -58.97
N ALA A 26 -29.33 29.72 -60.17
CA ALA A 26 -28.49 29.50 -61.33
C ALA A 26 -27.47 30.67 -61.34
N GLU A 27 -26.22 30.39 -60.97
CA GLU A 27 -25.16 31.41 -60.94
C GLU A 27 -24.74 31.77 -62.37
N GLN A 28 -24.63 33.07 -62.66
CA GLN A 28 -24.11 33.56 -63.93
C GLN A 28 -22.58 33.55 -63.94
N CYS A 29 -21.99 33.28 -65.10
CA CYS A 29 -20.55 33.31 -65.26
C CYS A 29 -20.02 34.74 -65.09
N ARG A 30 -18.96 34.88 -64.29
CA ARG A 30 -18.30 36.17 -64.02
C ARG A 30 -17.70 36.82 -65.27
N THR A 31 -17.28 36.00 -66.23
CA THR A 31 -16.68 36.46 -67.50
C THR A 31 -17.73 36.61 -68.61
N HIS A 32 -18.81 35.83 -68.53
CA HIS A 32 -19.89 35.80 -69.52
C HIS A 32 -21.25 35.99 -68.82
N PRO A 33 -21.67 37.23 -68.50
CA PRO A 33 -22.82 37.50 -67.64
C PRO A 33 -24.17 36.97 -68.14
N LEU A 34 -24.27 36.65 -69.45
CA LEU A 34 -25.47 36.09 -70.05
C LEU A 34 -25.50 34.55 -70.05
N HIS A 35 -24.41 33.91 -69.60
CA HIS A 35 -24.28 32.46 -69.58
C HIS A 35 -24.23 31.92 -68.15
N MET A 36 -24.90 30.80 -67.94
CA MET A 36 -24.96 30.15 -66.64
C MET A 36 -23.73 29.29 -66.41
N VAL A 37 -23.32 29.19 -65.15
CA VAL A 37 -22.29 28.26 -64.72
C VAL A 37 -22.88 26.85 -64.75
N ASP A 38 -22.33 26.00 -65.59
CA ASP A 38 -22.78 24.62 -65.82
C ASP A 38 -21.63 23.59 -65.79
N VAL A 39 -20.39 24.05 -65.62
CA VAL A 39 -19.18 23.26 -65.77
C VAL A 39 -18.16 23.58 -64.68
N PHE A 40 -17.41 22.57 -64.23
CA PHE A 40 -16.25 22.73 -63.36
C PHE A 40 -14.97 22.26 -64.07
N CYS A 41 -13.96 23.11 -64.08
CA CYS A 41 -12.62 22.78 -64.54
C CYS A 41 -11.76 22.33 -63.35
N TYR A 42 -11.26 21.09 -63.36
CA TYR A 42 -10.38 20.55 -62.32
C TYR A 42 -8.95 21.08 -62.40
N ASP A 43 -8.49 21.42 -63.61
CA ASP A 43 -7.13 21.91 -63.82
C ASP A 43 -6.95 23.30 -63.19
N ASP A 44 -7.96 24.17 -63.31
CA ASP A 44 -7.96 25.53 -62.73
C ASP A 44 -8.77 25.65 -61.42
N ARG A 45 -9.44 24.56 -61.00
CA ARG A 45 -10.33 24.50 -59.83
C ARG A 45 -11.39 25.62 -59.81
N ALA A 46 -12.03 25.84 -60.95
CA ALA A 46 -12.96 26.94 -61.17
C ALA A 46 -14.30 26.46 -61.73
N LEU A 47 -15.38 27.08 -61.24
CA LEU A 47 -16.72 27.00 -61.81
C LEU A 47 -16.84 27.97 -62.99
N CYS A 48 -17.29 27.49 -64.14
CA CYS A 48 -17.37 28.28 -65.36
C CYS A 48 -18.56 27.87 -66.24
N CYS A 49 -18.81 28.66 -67.30
CA CYS A 49 -19.79 28.31 -68.33
C CYS A 49 -19.14 27.64 -69.54
N SER A 50 -19.93 26.96 -70.37
CA SER A 50 -19.51 26.40 -71.67
C SER A 50 -18.71 27.35 -72.59
N LEU A 51 -18.94 28.68 -72.55
CA LEU A 51 -18.10 29.64 -73.29
C LEU A 51 -16.67 29.76 -72.74
N CYS A 52 -16.49 29.84 -71.42
CA CYS A 52 -15.16 29.83 -70.80
C CYS A 52 -14.39 28.56 -71.19
N VAL A 53 -15.08 27.42 -71.28
CA VAL A 53 -14.47 26.16 -71.73
C VAL A 53 -13.88 26.29 -73.14
N SER A 54 -14.62 26.92 -74.04
CA SER A 54 -14.22 27.05 -75.45
C SER A 54 -13.16 28.12 -75.69
N LEU A 55 -13.15 29.17 -74.87
CA LEU A 55 -12.28 30.34 -75.05
C LEU A 55 -11.01 30.28 -74.21
N ASP A 56 -11.15 29.97 -72.92
CA ASP A 56 -10.08 30.12 -71.94
C ASP A 56 -9.54 28.76 -71.44
N HIS A 57 -10.42 27.77 -71.27
CA HIS A 57 -10.04 26.44 -70.78
C HIS A 57 -9.89 25.40 -71.90
N ARG A 58 -9.69 25.82 -73.16
CA ARG A 58 -9.57 24.91 -74.32
C ARG A 58 -8.41 23.92 -74.21
N LYS A 59 -7.39 24.25 -73.41
CA LYS A 59 -6.20 23.40 -73.17
C LYS A 59 -6.32 22.54 -71.91
N CYS A 60 -7.36 22.75 -71.11
CA CYS A 60 -7.61 21.97 -69.91
C CYS A 60 -8.20 20.61 -70.33
N GLU A 61 -7.72 19.54 -69.73
CA GLU A 61 -8.10 18.17 -70.08
C GLU A 61 -9.16 17.63 -69.09
N ASN A 62 -9.22 18.18 -67.88
CA ASN A 62 -10.10 17.67 -66.83
C ASN A 62 -11.25 18.65 -66.58
N ILE A 63 -12.23 18.64 -67.47
CA ILE A 63 -13.44 19.46 -67.36
C ILE A 63 -14.66 18.54 -67.27
N LYS A 64 -15.56 18.79 -66.31
CA LYS A 64 -16.81 18.03 -66.16
C LYS A 64 -17.99 18.95 -65.93
N SER A 65 -19.18 18.54 -66.39
CA SER A 65 -20.40 19.25 -66.07
C SER A 65 -20.69 19.18 -64.57
N ILE A 66 -21.42 20.16 -64.03
CA ILE A 66 -21.81 20.13 -62.62
C ILE A 66 -22.68 18.89 -62.32
N ASP A 67 -23.56 18.51 -63.24
CA ASP A 67 -24.41 17.33 -63.12
C ASP A 67 -23.62 16.01 -62.99
N ASP A 68 -22.48 15.89 -63.71
CA ASP A 68 -21.59 14.73 -63.61
C ASP A 68 -20.82 14.68 -62.28
N ILE A 69 -20.65 15.82 -61.62
CA ILE A 69 -19.89 15.95 -60.37
C ILE A 69 -20.80 15.70 -59.18
N THR A 70 -22.03 16.24 -59.21
CA THR A 70 -23.01 16.06 -58.14
C THR A 70 -23.41 14.59 -57.99
N THR A 71 -23.60 13.87 -59.10
CA THR A 71 -23.90 12.43 -59.09
C THR A 71 -22.78 11.56 -58.50
N CYS A 72 -21.50 11.93 -58.67
CA CYS A 72 -20.39 11.22 -58.04
C CYS A 72 -20.18 11.60 -56.56
N ASN A 73 -20.45 12.85 -56.20
CA ASN A 73 -20.22 13.36 -54.85
C ASN A 73 -21.20 12.77 -53.83
N ASP A 74 -22.48 12.57 -54.19
CA ASP A 74 -23.47 12.01 -53.25
C ASP A 74 -23.07 10.62 -52.71
N ILE A 75 -22.45 9.79 -53.56
CA ILE A 75 -21.92 8.47 -53.18
C ILE A 75 -20.72 8.62 -52.23
N PHE A 76 -19.83 9.58 -52.50
CA PHE A 76 -18.65 9.83 -51.69
C PHE A 76 -19.01 10.39 -50.30
N TYR A 77 -19.91 11.37 -50.23
CA TYR A 77 -20.37 11.93 -48.96
C TYR A 77 -21.14 10.91 -48.12
N GLY A 78 -21.96 10.06 -48.74
CA GLY A 78 -22.63 8.94 -48.05
C GLY A 78 -21.63 7.98 -47.41
N SER A 79 -20.61 7.54 -48.17
CA SER A 79 -19.56 6.65 -47.65
C SER A 79 -18.71 7.29 -46.56
N LEU A 80 -18.43 8.60 -46.67
CA LEU A 80 -17.69 9.33 -45.65
C LEU A 80 -18.50 9.48 -44.35
N LEU A 81 -19.79 9.80 -44.44
CA LEU A 81 -20.70 9.90 -43.30
C LEU A 81 -20.81 8.56 -42.56
N GLU A 82 -20.95 7.45 -43.29
CA GLU A 82 -21.00 6.11 -42.70
C GLU A 82 -19.71 5.79 -41.91
N LYS A 83 -18.54 6.12 -42.48
CA LYS A 83 -17.25 5.93 -41.81
C LYS A 83 -17.13 6.80 -40.56
N ILE A 84 -17.58 8.05 -40.61
CA ILE A 84 -17.55 8.96 -39.46
C ILE A 84 -18.45 8.43 -38.34
N GLU A 85 -19.66 7.98 -38.67
CA GLU A 85 -20.58 7.43 -37.66
C GLU A 85 -20.02 6.14 -37.06
N HIS A 86 -19.41 5.27 -37.88
CA HIS A 86 -18.73 4.08 -37.38
C HIS A 86 -17.57 4.43 -36.43
N ILE A 87 -16.72 5.40 -36.79
CA ILE A 87 -15.64 5.87 -35.92
C ILE A 87 -16.19 6.41 -34.59
N LYS A 88 -17.28 7.17 -34.64
CA LYS A 88 -17.95 7.71 -33.45
C LYS A 88 -18.44 6.59 -32.53
N VAL A 89 -19.13 5.59 -33.05
CA VAL A 89 -19.62 4.44 -32.26
C VAL A 89 -18.45 3.69 -31.61
N VAL A 90 -17.44 3.30 -32.39
CA VAL A 90 -16.26 2.58 -31.87
C VAL A 90 -15.52 3.42 -30.80
N THR A 91 -15.43 4.73 -31.01
CA THR A 91 -14.79 5.63 -30.04
C THR A 91 -15.58 5.71 -28.75
N GLN A 92 -16.92 5.74 -28.82
CA GLN A 92 -17.79 5.76 -27.64
C GLN A 92 -17.70 4.45 -26.85
N GLU A 93 -17.68 3.30 -27.53
CA GLU A 93 -17.52 1.98 -26.90
C GLU A 93 -16.16 1.85 -26.19
N ASN A 94 -15.09 2.31 -26.85
CA ASN A 94 -13.75 2.33 -26.25
C ASN A 94 -13.68 3.29 -25.05
N LEU A 95 -14.34 4.44 -25.13
CA LEU A 95 -14.40 5.38 -24.01
C LEU A 95 -15.10 4.74 -22.80
N GLN A 96 -16.23 4.07 -23.02
CA GLN A 96 -16.96 3.37 -21.96
C GLN A 96 -16.13 2.23 -21.35
N THR A 97 -15.47 1.43 -22.18
CA THR A 97 -14.57 0.34 -21.73
C THR A 97 -13.43 0.90 -20.89
N ASN A 98 -12.75 1.94 -21.36
CA ASN A 98 -11.66 2.59 -20.63
C ASN A 98 -12.13 3.17 -19.28
N HIS A 99 -13.34 3.73 -19.21
CA HIS A 99 -13.90 4.18 -17.93
C HIS A 99 -14.13 3.02 -16.95
N GLN A 100 -14.65 1.89 -17.42
CA GLN A 100 -14.85 0.69 -16.60
C GLN A 100 -13.53 0.08 -16.13
N GLU A 101 -12.53 0.00 -17.01
CA GLU A 101 -11.20 -0.50 -16.68
C GLU A 101 -10.52 0.39 -15.63
N LYS A 102 -10.59 1.72 -15.81
CA LYS A 102 -10.06 2.68 -14.84
C LYS A 102 -10.68 2.50 -13.46
N GLU A 103 -11.99 2.31 -13.38
CA GLU A 103 -12.67 2.10 -12.11
C GLU A 103 -12.32 0.74 -11.49
N THR A 104 -12.23 -0.30 -12.31
CA THR A 104 -11.80 -1.65 -11.87
C THR A 104 -10.38 -1.60 -11.30
N LEU A 105 -9.47 -0.88 -11.96
CA LEU A 105 -8.11 -0.66 -11.47
C LEU A 105 -8.11 0.09 -10.14
N ARG A 106 -8.90 1.16 -10.01
CA ARG A 106 -9.01 1.93 -8.75
C ARG A 106 -9.44 1.02 -7.59
N VAL A 107 -10.52 0.27 -7.77
CA VAL A 107 -11.04 -0.67 -6.76
C VAL A 107 -10.02 -1.78 -6.47
N GLY A 108 -9.33 -2.28 -7.50
CA GLY A 108 -8.29 -3.28 -7.36
C GLY A 108 -7.11 -2.80 -6.51
N VAL A 109 -6.66 -1.56 -6.71
CA VAL A 109 -5.60 -0.93 -5.91
C VAL A 109 -6.05 -0.78 -4.46
N GLU A 110 -7.23 -0.17 -4.21
CA GLU A 110 -7.76 0.02 -2.85
C GLU A 110 -7.88 -1.31 -2.08
N LYS A 111 -8.38 -2.36 -2.76
CA LYS A 111 -8.48 -3.69 -2.16
C LYS A 111 -7.10 -4.28 -1.83
N THR A 112 -6.13 -4.14 -2.73
CA THR A 112 -4.77 -4.65 -2.52
C THR A 112 -4.08 -3.92 -1.36
N GLU A 113 -4.27 -2.60 -1.24
CA GLU A 113 -3.74 -1.80 -0.13
C GLU A 113 -4.36 -2.20 1.23
N ASP A 114 -5.67 -2.45 1.26
CA ASP A 114 -6.37 -2.93 2.45
C ASP A 114 -5.90 -4.34 2.86
N GLU A 115 -5.75 -5.26 1.90
CA GLU A 115 -5.22 -6.60 2.14
C GLU A 115 -3.78 -6.55 2.68
N ALA A 116 -2.92 -5.73 2.10
CA ALA A 116 -1.56 -5.52 2.57
C ALA A 116 -1.52 -4.95 4.00
N SER A 117 -2.38 -3.98 4.30
CA SER A 117 -2.49 -3.39 5.64
C SER A 117 -2.94 -4.42 6.68
N LYS A 118 -3.97 -5.20 6.36
CA LYS A 118 -4.46 -6.31 7.21
C LYS A 118 -3.38 -7.35 7.46
N PHE A 119 -2.58 -7.68 6.46
CA PHE A 119 -1.49 -8.62 6.59
C PHE A 119 -0.39 -8.09 7.53
N VAL A 120 0.00 -6.83 7.38
CA VAL A 120 0.95 -6.17 8.28
C VAL A 120 0.44 -6.18 9.72
N ASP A 121 -0.82 -5.85 9.95
CA ASP A 121 -1.41 -5.85 11.29
C ASP A 121 -1.56 -7.26 11.89
N HIS A 122 -1.77 -8.27 11.04
CA HIS A 122 -1.72 -9.66 11.48
C HIS A 122 -0.32 -10.04 11.97
N ILE A 123 0.73 -9.70 11.21
CA ILE A 123 2.11 -9.99 11.59
C ILE A 123 2.48 -9.27 12.89
N LYS A 124 2.16 -7.97 13.02
CA LYS A 124 2.43 -7.19 14.24
C LYS A 124 1.81 -7.85 15.47
N ARG A 125 0.51 -8.18 15.41
CA ARG A 125 -0.19 -8.85 16.52
C ARG A 125 0.44 -10.20 16.88
N ARG A 126 0.89 -10.95 15.88
CA ARG A 126 1.56 -12.24 16.13
C ARG A 126 2.93 -12.05 16.79
N LEU A 127 3.69 -11.05 16.37
CA LEU A 127 4.97 -10.70 16.98
C LEU A 127 4.80 -10.25 18.44
N ASP A 128 3.83 -9.38 18.71
CA ASP A 128 3.52 -8.92 20.06
C ASP A 128 3.16 -10.07 21.00
N ASN A 129 2.34 -11.02 20.51
CA ASN A 129 1.96 -12.19 21.31
C ASN A 129 3.16 -13.11 21.60
N LEU A 130 4.03 -13.34 20.61
CA LEU A 130 5.26 -14.10 20.81
C LEU A 130 6.19 -13.41 21.82
N PHE A 131 6.33 -12.09 21.73
CA PHE A 131 7.15 -11.31 22.65
C PHE A 131 6.62 -11.37 24.08
N GLU A 132 5.32 -11.20 24.28
CA GLU A 132 4.69 -11.33 25.61
C GLU A 132 4.80 -12.74 26.18
N THR A 133 4.69 -13.77 25.32
CA THR A 133 4.91 -15.17 25.73
C THR A 133 6.34 -15.39 26.18
N PHE A 134 7.32 -14.92 25.42
CA PHE A 134 8.73 -15.01 25.77
C PHE A 134 9.04 -14.29 27.09
N LYS A 135 8.51 -13.07 27.26
CA LYS A 135 8.66 -12.29 28.49
C LYS A 135 8.10 -13.03 29.71
N LYS A 136 6.92 -13.63 29.59
CA LYS A 136 6.33 -14.48 30.65
C LYS A 136 7.23 -15.67 30.99
N GLN A 137 7.75 -16.38 30.00
CA GLN A 137 8.67 -17.50 30.22
C GLN A 137 9.96 -17.07 30.94
N LEU A 138 10.50 -15.90 30.57
CA LEU A 138 11.68 -15.34 31.21
C LEU A 138 11.42 -15.02 32.69
N HIS A 139 10.28 -14.39 33.00
CA HIS A 139 9.90 -14.13 34.39
C HIS A 139 9.70 -15.41 35.19
N MET A 140 9.01 -16.41 34.63
CA MET A 140 8.83 -17.70 35.28
C MET A 140 10.17 -18.38 35.58
N SER A 141 11.09 -18.40 34.62
CA SER A 141 12.43 -18.97 34.81
C SER A 141 13.20 -18.24 35.91
N ARG A 142 13.19 -16.91 35.90
CA ARG A 142 13.81 -16.10 36.96
C ARG A 142 13.21 -16.41 38.34
N ASP A 143 11.89 -16.47 38.44
CA ASP A 143 11.20 -16.68 39.71
C ASP A 143 11.45 -18.10 40.25
N GLU A 144 11.56 -19.10 39.37
CA GLU A 144 11.99 -20.45 39.72
C GLU A 144 13.42 -20.46 40.29
N GLN A 145 14.36 -19.78 39.63
CA GLN A 145 15.75 -19.68 40.11
C GLN A 145 15.84 -18.94 41.45
N ASN A 146 15.11 -17.83 41.59
CA ASN A 146 15.02 -17.09 42.85
C ASN A 146 14.45 -17.96 43.98
N THR A 147 13.43 -18.76 43.70
CA THR A 147 12.87 -19.69 44.69
C THR A 147 13.92 -20.71 45.14
N LYS A 148 14.68 -21.30 44.21
CA LYS A 148 15.78 -22.23 44.52
C LYS A 148 16.87 -21.55 45.36
N LEU A 149 17.28 -20.34 45.00
CA LEU A 149 18.25 -19.56 45.76
C LEU A 149 17.76 -19.23 47.17
N ASN A 150 16.52 -18.78 47.32
CA ASN A 150 15.91 -18.46 48.61
C ASN A 150 15.81 -19.68 49.54
N VAL A 151 15.55 -20.88 48.99
CA VAL A 151 15.62 -22.12 49.78
C VAL A 151 17.05 -22.37 50.27
N ARG A 152 18.06 -22.24 49.40
CA ARG A 152 19.47 -22.42 49.78
C ARG A 152 19.92 -21.43 50.85
N ILE A 153 19.57 -20.15 50.69
CA ILE A 153 19.87 -19.10 51.68
C ILE A 153 19.29 -19.47 53.04
N ARG A 154 18.00 -19.84 53.11
CA ARG A 154 17.35 -20.25 54.37
C ARG A 154 18.02 -21.44 55.05
N LEU A 155 18.44 -22.44 54.27
CA LEU A 155 19.17 -23.60 54.80
C LEU A 155 20.53 -23.20 55.39
N LEU A 156 21.27 -22.35 54.69
CA LEU A 156 22.56 -21.85 55.18
C LEU A 156 22.40 -21.00 56.44
N GLU A 157 21.41 -20.11 56.50
CA GLU A 157 21.10 -19.34 57.70
C GLU A 157 20.76 -20.23 58.90
N GLN A 158 20.00 -21.31 58.68
CA GLN A 158 19.69 -22.27 59.74
C GLN A 158 20.94 -23.00 60.22
N LEU A 159 21.82 -23.40 59.30
CA LEU A 159 23.09 -24.03 59.65
C LEU A 159 23.97 -23.08 60.48
N VAL A 160 24.07 -21.81 60.09
CA VAL A 160 24.81 -20.78 60.85
C VAL A 160 24.25 -20.66 62.27
N ARG A 161 22.93 -20.52 62.44
CA ARG A 161 22.30 -20.46 63.77
C ARG A 161 22.61 -21.69 64.62
N ASN A 162 22.56 -22.88 64.03
CA ASN A 162 22.88 -24.12 64.72
C ASN A 162 24.34 -24.16 65.17
N LEU A 163 25.28 -23.77 64.30
CA LEU A 163 26.71 -23.70 64.63
C LEU A 163 26.98 -22.69 65.75
N GLU A 164 26.37 -21.51 65.70
CA GLU A 164 26.48 -20.52 66.77
C GLU A 164 25.98 -21.05 68.12
N HIS A 165 24.88 -21.81 68.12
CA HIS A 165 24.37 -22.47 69.32
C HIS A 165 25.37 -23.48 69.89
N TRP A 166 25.93 -24.36 69.05
CA TRP A 166 26.92 -25.35 69.45
C TRP A 166 28.21 -24.71 69.98
N ILE A 167 28.66 -23.62 69.38
CA ILE A 167 29.80 -22.84 69.88
C ILE A 167 29.51 -22.33 71.30
N LYS A 168 28.31 -21.80 71.57
CA LYS A 168 27.91 -21.34 72.92
C LYS A 168 27.88 -22.49 73.92
N VAL A 169 27.34 -23.65 73.55
CA VAL A 169 27.30 -24.86 74.41
C VAL A 169 28.71 -25.36 74.71
N SER A 170 29.57 -25.49 73.70
CA SER A 170 30.96 -25.93 73.86
C SER A 170 31.76 -25.01 74.79
N LYS A 171 31.60 -23.69 74.66
CA LYS A 171 32.22 -22.72 75.59
C LYS A 171 31.76 -22.94 77.04
N LYS A 172 30.48 -23.18 77.28
CA LYS A 172 29.94 -23.46 78.62
C LYS A 172 30.48 -24.76 79.20
N LEU A 173 30.56 -25.83 78.40
CA LEU A 173 31.13 -27.12 78.80
C LEU A 173 32.57 -26.96 79.26
N LYS A 174 33.42 -26.28 78.46
CA LYS A 174 34.82 -25.98 78.84
C LYS A 174 34.92 -25.22 80.16
N MET A 175 34.04 -24.25 80.41
CA MET A 175 34.01 -23.52 81.69
C MET A 175 33.60 -24.42 82.87
N MET A 176 32.68 -25.37 82.67
CA MET A 176 32.27 -26.32 83.71
C MET A 176 33.37 -27.33 84.02
N GLU A 177 34.05 -27.85 83.00
CA GLU A 177 35.22 -28.73 83.16
C GLU A 177 36.35 -28.04 83.93
N ALA A 178 36.65 -26.77 83.60
CA ALA A 178 37.64 -25.98 84.33
C ALA A 178 37.25 -25.77 85.81
N LYS A 179 35.97 -25.49 86.09
CA LYS A 179 35.46 -25.38 87.47
C LYS A 179 35.55 -26.71 88.24
N HIS A 180 35.22 -27.82 87.59
CA HIS A 180 35.30 -29.16 88.19
C HIS A 180 36.76 -29.55 88.50
N SER A 181 37.70 -29.27 87.59
CA SER A 181 39.13 -29.49 87.80
C SER A 181 39.68 -28.70 89.00
N TYR A 182 39.25 -27.43 89.15
CA TYR A 182 39.61 -26.60 90.30
C TYR A 182 39.06 -27.17 91.63
N LEU A 183 37.80 -27.62 91.65
CA LEU A 183 37.17 -28.19 92.85
C LEU A 183 37.75 -29.56 93.26
N CYS A 184 38.25 -30.35 92.30
CA CYS A 184 38.91 -31.63 92.57
C CYS A 184 40.35 -31.47 93.08
N THR A 185 41.04 -30.38 92.74
CA THR A 185 42.43 -30.11 93.18
C THR A 185 42.52 -29.32 94.49
N SER A 186 41.41 -28.73 94.96
CA SER A 186 41.38 -27.86 96.15
C SER A 186 40.92 -28.54 97.46
N LYS A 187 40.79 -29.87 97.53
CA LYS A 187 40.60 -30.59 98.81
C LYS A 187 41.95 -31.05 99.37
N PRO A 188 42.41 -30.55 100.53
CA PRO A 188 43.57 -31.12 101.21
C PRO A 188 43.20 -32.48 101.79
N SER A 189 43.90 -33.51 101.34
CA SER A 189 43.88 -34.86 101.90
C SER A 189 44.51 -34.85 103.30
N SER A 190 43.67 -34.80 104.34
CA SER A 190 44.07 -35.20 105.69
C SER A 190 44.26 -36.72 105.73
N ILE A 191 45.43 -37.18 105.29
CA ILE A 191 45.93 -38.54 105.54
C ILE A 191 46.61 -38.52 106.91
N ARG A 192 46.01 -39.19 107.91
CA ARG A 192 46.70 -39.53 109.16
C ARG A 192 47.12 -41.00 109.10
N SER A 193 48.30 -41.22 108.52
CA SER A 193 49.03 -42.50 108.61
C SER A 193 49.61 -42.63 110.03
N LYS A 194 49.22 -43.66 110.80
CA LYS A 194 50.02 -44.11 111.95
C LYS A 194 50.84 -45.32 111.52
N GLN A 195 52.15 -45.10 111.37
CA GLN A 195 53.18 -46.13 111.43
C GLN A 195 53.19 -46.76 112.83
N VAL A 196 53.30 -48.09 112.91
CA VAL A 196 53.83 -48.77 114.09
C VAL A 196 55.03 -49.60 113.65
N LEU A 197 56.19 -49.18 114.14
CA LEU A 197 57.49 -49.81 113.98
C LEU A 197 57.58 -51.13 114.76
N LYS A 198 58.32 -52.08 114.19
CA LYS A 198 58.87 -53.29 114.82
C LYS A 198 59.81 -52.96 115.98
N ARG A 199 59.85 -53.84 117.00
CA ARG A 199 61.02 -54.37 117.77
C ARG A 199 60.49 -55.52 118.67
N SER A 200 60.78 -56.80 118.44
CA SER A 200 62.01 -57.61 118.66
C SER A 200 62.22 -58.08 120.12
N GLN A 201 62.32 -59.41 120.30
CA GLN A 201 62.95 -60.23 121.39
C GLN A 201 62.17 -60.27 122.73
N ILE A 202 61.99 -61.40 123.44
CA ILE A 202 62.68 -62.70 123.60
C ILE A 202 61.63 -63.82 123.66
#